data_AF-A0A183GDG0-F1
#
_entry.id   AF-A0A183GDG0-F1
#
_cell.length_a   1.000
_cell.length_b   1.000
_cell.length_c   1.000
_cell.angle_alpha   90.00
_cell.angle_beta   90.00
_cell.angle_gamma   90.00
#
_symmetry.space_group_name_H-M   'P 1'
#
loop_
_entity.id
_entity.type
_entity.pdbx_description
1 polymer ?
#
loop_
_entity_poly.entity_id
_entity_poly.type
_entity_poly.pdbx_seq_one_letter_code
_entity_poly.pdbx_strand_id
1 'polypeptide(L)'
;LTIKTYLPFYVDFPPEKNLTFDGQVEISMLTLGSIKSIVLNAVDITVVPEKCEVTVNQEKVGIESVVEHGELDEVEFVLDNNIPKDKEVVLKHFRIAAVSQMEPRDARRMVPCFDEPKFKANWTVTVIHPKGTRAVSNGIEKNGEGEVSGDWIISKFETTPRMSSYLLAVLISEFEYIEGFTKRESSRGIHFQFRIWSRPEAKAMTAYALQAGIKCLEFYEQYFDIKFPLPKQAARILMTRLVVLMGCCHLILFGVACILDMVALPDFPVNGMENWGLITYREDSLPYDDRYYAPSDKRFVALVIAHELASQWFGNLVTLKSWNDLWLNEGFATFVEYLGTDEISDKHMRM
;
A
#
# COMPACT_ATOMS: atom_id res chain seq x y z
N LEU A 1 1.62 4.06 -14.08
CA LEU A 1 1.77 5.16 -13.11
C LEU A 1 3.21 5.15 -12.61
N THR A 2 3.94 6.23 -12.87
CA THR A 2 5.26 6.48 -12.32
C THR A 2 5.17 7.66 -11.38
N ILE A 3 5.62 7.52 -10.14
CA ILE A 3 5.64 8.61 -9.16
C ILE A 3 7.08 8.81 -8.69
N LYS A 4 7.52 10.06 -8.63
CA LYS A 4 8.78 10.47 -8.00
C LYS A 4 8.46 11.33 -6.78
N THR A 5 8.90 10.91 -5.60
CA THR A 5 8.59 11.61 -4.34
C THR A 5 9.81 12.34 -3.78
N TYR A 6 9.63 13.59 -3.38
CA TYR A 6 10.70 14.44 -2.86
C TYR A 6 10.61 14.53 -1.34
N LEU A 7 11.30 13.61 -0.66
CA LEU A 7 11.33 13.53 0.79
C LEU A 7 12.58 14.22 1.34
N PRO A 8 12.44 15.30 2.13
CA PRO A 8 13.60 15.99 2.69
C PRO A 8 14.41 15.04 3.58
N PHE A 9 15.66 15.42 3.82
CA PHE A 9 16.61 14.69 4.67
C PHE A 9 17.19 13.38 4.11
N TYR A 10 16.66 12.85 3.00
CA TYR A 10 17.22 11.66 2.35
C TYR A 10 18.13 12.02 1.17
N VAL A 11 17.73 12.99 0.33
CA VAL A 11 18.45 13.42 -0.88
C VAL A 11 18.27 14.92 -1.10
N ASP A 12 19.29 15.58 -1.65
CA ASP A 12 19.20 16.99 -2.03
C ASP A 12 18.34 17.20 -3.28
N PHE A 13 17.45 18.20 -3.24
CA PHE A 13 16.62 18.64 -4.35
C PHE A 13 16.25 20.13 -4.19
N PRO A 14 15.77 20.79 -5.25
CA PRO A 14 15.39 22.21 -5.17
C PRO A 14 14.35 22.50 -4.07
N PRO A 15 14.49 23.55 -3.25
CA PRO A 15 13.61 23.81 -2.09
C PRO A 15 12.11 23.80 -2.40
N GLU A 16 11.72 24.26 -3.60
CA GLU A 16 10.34 24.28 -4.07
C GLU A 16 9.71 22.89 -4.28
N LYS A 17 10.52 21.82 -4.24
CA LYS A 17 10.07 20.43 -4.32
C LYS A 17 9.86 19.78 -2.96
N ASN A 18 10.11 20.48 -1.85
CA ASN A 18 9.99 19.90 -0.51
C ASN A 18 8.59 19.36 -0.22
N LEU A 19 8.50 18.08 0.16
CA LEU A 19 7.24 17.38 0.45
C LEU A 19 6.27 17.34 -0.74
N THR A 20 6.79 17.35 -1.97
CA THR A 20 6.01 17.23 -3.20
C THR A 20 6.26 15.89 -3.90
N PHE A 21 5.48 15.61 -4.94
CA PHE A 21 5.74 14.51 -5.86
C PHE A 21 5.51 14.94 -7.30
N ASP A 22 6.27 14.37 -8.23
CA ASP A 22 6.01 14.43 -9.66
C ASP A 22 5.41 13.10 -10.12
N GLY A 23 4.37 13.14 -10.95
CA GLY A 23 3.68 11.97 -11.46
C GLY A 23 3.66 11.91 -12.98
N GLN A 24 3.82 10.72 -13.54
CA GLN A 24 3.50 10.41 -14.94
C GLN A 24 2.50 9.26 -14.97
N VAL A 25 1.34 9.50 -15.58
CA VAL A 25 0.31 8.48 -15.75
C VAL A 25 0.05 8.24 -17.23
N GLU A 26 -0.06 6.97 -17.60
CA GLU A 26 -0.55 6.54 -18.90
C GLU A 26 -1.86 5.79 -18.66
N ILE A 27 -2.92 6.21 -19.36
CA ILE A 27 -4.28 5.66 -19.18
C ILE A 27 -4.75 5.11 -20.53
N SER A 28 -4.85 3.79 -20.64
CA SER A 28 -5.42 3.12 -21.81
C SER A 28 -6.91 2.83 -21.57
N MET A 29 -7.78 3.24 -22.49
CA MET A 29 -9.23 3.05 -22.38
C MET A 29 -9.87 2.69 -23.73
N LEU A 30 -11.00 1.99 -23.69
CA LEU A 30 -11.83 1.69 -24.85
C LEU A 30 -13.02 2.65 -24.90
N THR A 31 -13.27 3.26 -26.05
CA THR A 31 -14.47 4.08 -26.26
C THR A 31 -15.65 3.19 -26.66
N LEU A 32 -16.82 3.43 -26.04
CA LEU A 32 -18.05 2.69 -26.35
C LEU A 32 -18.87 3.33 -27.48
N GLY A 33 -18.48 4.54 -27.92
CA GLY A 33 -19.11 5.32 -28.96
C GLY A 33 -18.26 6.53 -29.33
N SER A 34 -18.74 7.37 -30.24
CA SER A 34 -18.07 8.63 -30.59
C SER A 34 -18.10 9.58 -29.38
N ILE A 35 -16.93 10.08 -28.99
CA ILE A 35 -16.77 11.02 -27.87
C ILE A 35 -16.04 12.28 -28.34
N LYS A 36 -16.35 13.43 -27.73
CA LYS A 36 -15.70 14.72 -28.02
C LYS A 36 -14.79 15.21 -26.89
N SER A 37 -14.84 14.57 -25.73
CA SER A 37 -14.07 14.96 -24.55
C SER A 37 -13.85 13.75 -23.65
N ILE A 38 -12.68 13.70 -23.01
CA ILE A 38 -12.38 12.76 -21.92
C ILE A 38 -12.41 13.57 -20.63
N VAL A 39 -13.22 13.14 -19.66
CA VAL A 39 -13.35 13.81 -18.36
C VAL A 39 -12.77 12.88 -17.30
N LEU A 40 -11.76 13.37 -16.59
CA LEU A 40 -11.10 12.68 -15.48
C LEU A 40 -11.31 13.48 -14.19
N ASN A 41 -11.17 12.82 -13.04
CA ASN A 41 -11.15 13.50 -11.74
C ASN A 41 -9.70 13.88 -11.42
N ALA A 42 -9.47 15.13 -11.02
CA ALA A 42 -8.19 15.63 -10.52
C ALA A 42 -8.48 16.71 -9.46
N VAL A 43 -7.79 16.68 -8.31
CA VAL A 43 -7.91 17.67 -7.23
C VAL A 43 -6.51 17.91 -6.67
N ASP A 44 -6.13 19.16 -6.41
CA ASP A 44 -4.85 19.56 -5.79
C ASP A 44 -3.60 18.96 -6.48
N ILE A 45 -3.70 18.72 -7.79
CA ILE A 45 -2.60 18.30 -8.66
C ILE A 45 -2.55 19.18 -9.89
N THR A 46 -1.36 19.69 -10.20
CA THR A 46 -1.12 20.52 -11.39
C THR A 46 -0.80 19.62 -12.57
N VAL A 47 -1.72 19.56 -13.54
CA VAL A 47 -1.47 18.88 -14.82
C VAL A 47 -0.66 19.81 -15.72
N VAL A 48 0.50 19.36 -16.19
CA VAL A 48 1.40 20.12 -17.06
C VAL A 48 1.05 19.84 -18.53
N PRO A 49 0.29 20.72 -19.22
CA PRO A 49 -0.30 20.39 -20.52
C PRO A 49 0.73 20.06 -21.61
N GLU A 50 1.91 20.66 -21.54
CA GLU A 50 3.00 20.46 -22.52
C GLU A 50 3.58 19.04 -22.45
N LYS A 51 3.35 18.33 -21.35
CA LYS A 51 3.76 16.93 -21.14
C LYS A 51 2.63 15.94 -21.38
N CYS A 52 1.42 16.42 -21.70
CA CYS A 52 0.27 15.56 -22.00
C CYS A 52 0.26 15.17 -23.48
N GLU A 53 0.00 13.89 -23.73
CA GLU A 53 -0.15 13.35 -25.08
C GLU A 53 -1.40 12.47 -25.14
N VAL A 54 -2.21 12.63 -26.19
CA VAL A 54 -3.33 11.74 -26.50
C VAL A 54 -3.07 11.13 -27.86
N THR A 55 -3.05 9.80 -27.93
CA THR A 55 -2.93 9.04 -29.18
C THR A 55 -4.17 8.21 -29.40
N VAL A 56 -4.71 8.24 -30.62
CA VAL A 56 -5.76 7.32 -31.09
C VAL A 56 -5.16 6.53 -32.24
N ASN A 57 -5.06 5.21 -32.10
CA ASN A 57 -4.40 4.36 -33.11
C ASN A 57 -3.01 4.86 -33.55
N GLN A 58 -2.25 5.50 -32.64
CA GLN A 58 -0.90 6.05 -32.84
C GLN A 58 -0.76 7.42 -33.54
N GLU A 59 -1.83 8.24 -33.67
CA GLU A 59 -1.74 9.62 -34.22
C GLU A 59 -2.09 10.74 -33.20
N LYS A 60 -1.43 11.93 -33.30
CA LYS A 60 -1.44 13.07 -32.32
C LYS A 60 -2.15 14.36 -32.80
N VAL A 61 -2.73 15.18 -31.89
CA VAL A 61 -3.28 16.56 -32.13
C VAL A 61 -3.17 17.47 -30.85
N GLY A 62 -3.03 18.82 -30.94
CA GLY A 62 -2.61 19.75 -29.84
C GLY A 62 -3.57 20.90 -29.39
N ILE A 63 -3.22 21.64 -28.30
CA ILE A 63 -4.02 22.67 -27.55
C ILE A 63 -3.14 23.84 -26.99
N GLU A 64 -3.72 25.03 -26.75
CA GLU A 64 -3.10 26.38 -26.87
C GLU A 64 -2.99 27.33 -25.62
N SER A 65 -3.36 26.97 -24.36
CA SER A 65 -2.87 27.56 -23.06
C SER A 65 -3.92 27.62 -21.91
N VAL A 66 -3.44 27.69 -20.65
CA VAL A 66 -4.16 28.14 -19.42
C VAL A 66 -3.15 28.74 -18.40
N VAL A 67 -3.56 29.70 -17.57
CA VAL A 67 -2.79 30.37 -16.49
C VAL A 67 -3.57 30.34 -15.16
N GLU A 68 -2.89 30.15 -14.03
CA GLU A 68 -3.44 30.32 -12.66
C GLU A 68 -2.44 30.92 -11.65
N HIS A 69 -2.96 31.48 -10.55
CA HIS A 69 -2.25 32.11 -9.41
C HIS A 69 -2.52 31.36 -8.09
N GLY A 70 -1.57 31.38 -7.14
CA GLY A 70 -1.54 30.55 -5.93
C GLY A 70 -1.29 31.26 -4.60
N GLU A 71 -0.74 30.49 -3.63
CA GLU A 71 -0.23 30.80 -2.26
C GLU A 71 -1.02 30.02 -1.16
N LEU A 72 -0.66 28.79 -0.75
CA LEU A 72 0.49 28.22 0.01
C LEU A 72 0.24 28.15 1.54
N ASP A 73 0.03 26.93 2.03
CA ASP A 73 -0.01 26.54 3.46
C ASP A 73 1.43 26.26 3.97
N GLU A 74 1.99 27.20 4.72
CA GLU A 74 3.28 27.04 5.42
C GLU A 74 3.09 26.79 6.92
N VAL A 75 4.04 26.06 7.51
CA VAL A 75 4.20 25.94 8.97
C VAL A 75 5.47 26.67 9.38
N GLU A 76 5.30 27.84 10.01
CA GLU A 76 6.37 28.61 10.64
C GLU A 76 6.56 28.16 12.10
N PHE A 77 7.78 27.81 12.48
CA PHE A 77 8.13 27.57 13.89
C PHE A 77 8.68 28.85 14.51
N VAL A 78 7.79 29.64 15.09
CA VAL A 78 8.16 30.81 15.90
C VAL A 78 8.50 30.36 17.31
N LEU A 79 9.73 30.60 17.76
CA LEU A 79 10.19 30.28 19.11
C LEU A 79 10.04 31.50 20.03
N ASP A 80 9.49 31.30 21.23
CA ASP A 80 9.22 32.39 22.18
C ASP A 80 10.48 33.03 22.80
N ASN A 81 11.68 32.45 22.64
CA ASN A 81 12.92 32.97 23.22
C ASN A 81 14.18 32.65 22.39
N ASN A 82 15.18 33.54 22.49
CA ASN A 82 16.51 33.35 21.88
C ASN A 82 17.27 32.15 22.47
N ILE A 83 17.84 31.31 21.61
CA ILE A 83 18.75 30.23 21.99
C ILE A 83 20.11 30.84 22.43
N PRO A 84 20.61 30.55 23.65
CA PRO A 84 21.89 31.09 24.12
C PRO A 84 23.09 30.58 23.32
N LYS A 85 24.16 31.39 23.27
CA LYS A 85 25.45 31.01 22.68
C LYS A 85 26.02 29.75 23.36
N ASP A 86 26.64 28.87 22.57
CA ASP A 86 27.33 27.64 23.00
C ASP A 86 26.42 26.55 23.63
N LYS A 87 25.14 26.49 23.24
CA LYS A 87 24.21 25.39 23.56
C LYS A 87 24.13 24.40 22.40
N GLU A 88 24.32 23.12 22.72
CA GLU A 88 24.00 22.03 21.81
C GLU A 88 22.49 21.94 21.65
N VAL A 89 22.00 22.27 20.45
CA VAL A 89 20.61 22.10 20.06
C VAL A 89 20.53 20.84 19.22
N VAL A 90 20.05 19.76 19.82
CA VAL A 90 19.77 18.52 19.08
C VAL A 90 18.35 18.61 18.53
N LEU A 91 18.23 19.10 17.30
CA LEU A 91 17.03 18.90 16.49
C LEU A 91 17.04 17.43 16.06
N LYS A 92 16.23 16.61 16.74
CA LYS A 92 16.07 15.21 16.35
C LYS A 92 15.35 15.16 15.01
N HIS A 93 16.07 14.65 14.02
CA HIS A 93 15.65 14.37 12.65
C HIS A 93 14.25 13.73 12.58
N PHE A 94 13.31 14.40 11.91
CA PHE A 94 12.03 13.80 11.56
C PHE A 94 12.25 12.85 10.38
N ARG A 95 12.11 11.54 10.64
CA ARG A 95 11.99 10.55 9.58
C ARG A 95 10.61 10.71 8.95
N ILE A 96 10.54 10.83 7.64
CA ILE A 96 9.30 11.09 6.92
C ILE A 96 8.99 9.89 6.03
N ALA A 97 7.77 9.38 6.16
CA ALA A 97 7.21 8.41 5.23
C ALA A 97 6.17 9.11 4.35
N ALA A 98 6.13 8.75 3.07
CA ALA A 98 4.99 9.07 2.21
C ALA A 98 4.09 7.84 2.12
N VAL A 99 2.80 8.02 2.39
CA VAL A 99 1.79 6.97 2.31
C VAL A 99 0.53 7.52 1.65
N SER A 100 -0.15 6.68 0.88
CA SER A 100 -1.41 7.03 0.26
C SER A 100 -2.61 6.48 1.04
N GLN A 101 -3.64 7.31 1.23
CA GLN A 101 -4.99 6.91 1.64
C GLN A 101 -5.96 7.47 0.59
N MET A 102 -6.75 6.62 -0.05
CA MET A 102 -7.53 7.03 -1.23
C MET A 102 -9.04 6.80 -1.14
N GLU A 103 -9.52 6.01 -0.19
CA GLU A 103 -10.94 5.86 0.03
C GLU A 103 -11.52 7.10 0.73
N PRO A 104 -12.70 7.61 0.29
CA PRO A 104 -13.51 7.11 -0.82
C PRO A 104 -13.11 7.65 -2.20
N ARG A 105 -12.58 8.86 -2.29
CA ARG A 105 -12.44 9.59 -3.56
C ARG A 105 -11.17 10.42 -3.64
N ASP A 106 -10.10 9.97 -3.01
CA ASP A 106 -8.85 10.72 -2.94
C ASP A 106 -7.76 10.20 -3.89
N ALA A 107 -8.03 9.13 -4.65
CA ALA A 107 -7.12 8.70 -5.73
C ALA A 107 -6.88 9.83 -6.76
N ARG A 108 -7.89 10.68 -6.98
CA ARG A 108 -7.82 11.88 -7.83
C ARG A 108 -6.82 12.93 -7.36
N ARG A 109 -6.36 12.87 -6.11
CA ARG A 109 -5.33 13.76 -5.53
C ARG A 109 -3.91 13.27 -5.78
N MET A 110 -3.76 12.04 -6.23
CA MET A 110 -2.46 11.47 -6.57
C MET A 110 -2.32 11.27 -8.08
N VAL A 111 -3.41 10.88 -8.75
CA VAL A 111 -3.39 10.56 -10.17
C VAL A 111 -4.74 10.93 -10.82
N PRO A 112 -4.75 11.65 -11.96
CA PRO A 112 -5.97 11.87 -12.72
C PRO A 112 -6.59 10.53 -13.14
N CYS A 113 -7.82 10.24 -12.72
CA CYS A 113 -8.45 8.94 -13.00
C CYS A 113 -9.99 8.97 -12.98
N PHE A 114 -10.59 7.88 -13.45
CA PHE A 114 -12.03 7.62 -13.29
C PHE A 114 -12.30 7.15 -11.86
N ASP A 115 -12.37 8.10 -10.93
CA ASP A 115 -12.37 7.85 -9.50
C ASP A 115 -13.78 7.54 -8.95
N GLU A 116 -14.36 6.47 -9.46
CA GLU A 116 -15.58 5.84 -8.93
C GLU A 116 -15.38 4.31 -8.85
N PRO A 117 -15.91 3.62 -7.82
CA PRO A 117 -15.66 2.20 -7.58
C PRO A 117 -15.92 1.27 -8.77
N LYS A 118 -16.95 1.56 -9.56
CA LYS A 118 -17.34 0.75 -10.73
C LYS A 118 -16.29 0.72 -11.85
N PHE A 119 -15.39 1.71 -11.92
CA PHE A 119 -14.39 1.82 -12.99
C PHE A 119 -13.10 1.07 -12.63
N LYS A 120 -13.19 -0.26 -12.50
CA LYS A 120 -12.02 -1.11 -12.21
C LYS A 120 -11.02 -1.13 -13.37
N ALA A 121 -9.74 -0.91 -13.06
CA ALA A 121 -8.62 -0.92 -13.99
C ALA A 121 -7.45 -1.76 -13.47
N ASN A 122 -6.54 -2.15 -14.36
CA ASN A 122 -5.25 -2.75 -13.99
C ASN A 122 -4.23 -1.64 -13.75
N TRP A 123 -3.43 -1.74 -12.69
CA TRP A 123 -2.45 -0.72 -12.33
C TRP A 123 -1.04 -1.27 -12.39
N THR A 124 -0.16 -0.62 -13.15
CA THR A 124 1.29 -0.88 -13.11
C THR A 124 1.97 0.32 -12.48
N VAL A 125 2.57 0.10 -11.31
CA VAL A 125 3.17 1.16 -10.49
C VAL A 125 4.69 1.10 -10.60
N THR A 126 5.31 2.27 -10.71
CA THR A 126 6.74 2.48 -10.61
C THR A 126 6.98 3.67 -9.70
N VAL A 127 7.88 3.52 -8.74
CA VAL A 127 8.18 4.54 -7.74
C VAL A 127 9.65 4.89 -7.84
N ILE A 128 9.95 6.17 -8.00
CA ILE A 128 11.30 6.73 -7.91
C ILE A 128 11.41 7.40 -6.55
N HIS A 129 12.34 6.94 -5.73
CA HIS A 129 12.44 7.37 -4.34
C HIS A 129 13.89 7.50 -3.89
N PRO A 130 14.16 8.25 -2.80
CA PRO A 130 15.50 8.43 -2.26
C PRO A 130 16.17 7.12 -1.82
N LYS A 131 17.49 7.00 -2.04
CA LYS A 131 18.31 5.92 -1.48
C LYS A 131 18.22 5.94 0.06
N GLY A 132 18.15 4.76 0.67
CA GLY A 132 17.89 4.62 2.11
C GLY A 132 16.41 4.50 2.48
N THR A 133 15.49 4.66 1.51
CA THR A 133 14.07 4.31 1.65
C THR A 133 13.74 3.06 0.84
N ARG A 134 12.58 2.46 1.11
CA ARG A 134 11.97 1.36 0.38
C ARG A 134 10.59 1.80 -0.09
N ALA A 135 10.20 1.36 -1.27
CA ALA A 135 8.84 1.54 -1.77
C ALA A 135 8.08 0.22 -1.72
N VAL A 136 6.81 0.27 -1.29
CA VAL A 136 5.88 -0.86 -1.30
C VAL A 136 4.60 -0.41 -1.99
N SER A 137 3.97 -1.29 -2.77
CA SER A 137 2.71 -1.01 -3.46
C SER A 137 1.89 -2.30 -3.62
N ASN A 138 0.69 -2.21 -4.20
CA ASN A 138 -0.20 -3.35 -4.41
C ASN A 138 0.43 -4.48 -5.24
N GLY A 139 1.34 -4.16 -6.18
CA GLY A 139 2.05 -5.09 -7.07
C GLY A 139 3.28 -5.76 -6.43
N ILE A 140 3.81 -6.87 -6.96
CA ILE A 140 5.02 -7.52 -6.39
C ILE A 140 6.21 -6.71 -6.89
N GLU A 141 7.17 -6.43 -6.02
CA GLU A 141 8.44 -5.82 -6.40
C GLU A 141 9.11 -6.67 -7.49
N LYS A 142 9.35 -6.08 -8.67
CA LYS A 142 10.14 -6.72 -9.72
C LYS A 142 11.62 -6.58 -9.35
N ASN A 143 12.35 -7.70 -9.37
CA ASN A 143 13.80 -7.71 -9.19
C ASN A 143 14.45 -6.64 -10.09
N GLY A 144 15.11 -5.66 -9.47
CA GLY A 144 15.78 -4.57 -10.17
C GLY A 144 15.47 -3.21 -9.55
N GLU A 145 16.05 -2.95 -8.38
CA GLU A 145 16.42 -1.59 -8.00
C GLU A 145 17.39 -1.08 -9.06
N GLY A 146 16.90 -0.26 -9.99
CA GLY A 146 17.77 0.45 -10.92
C GLY A 146 18.20 1.76 -10.28
N GLU A 147 19.49 2.06 -10.25
CA GLU A 147 19.92 3.44 -10.03
C GLU A 147 19.47 4.27 -11.24
N VAL A 148 18.64 5.30 -11.00
CA VAL A 148 18.15 6.18 -12.07
C VAL A 148 19.21 7.23 -12.39
N SER A 149 19.78 7.83 -11.35
CA SER A 149 21.05 8.57 -11.28
C SER A 149 21.23 9.19 -9.88
N GLY A 150 22.47 9.38 -9.42
CA GLY A 150 22.75 9.97 -8.12
C GLY A 150 22.16 9.15 -6.97
N ASP A 151 21.55 9.81 -5.98
CA ASP A 151 20.96 9.17 -4.80
C ASP A 151 19.49 8.73 -5.00
N TRP A 152 19.02 8.60 -6.24
CA TRP A 152 17.66 8.16 -6.56
C TRP A 152 17.63 6.70 -7.04
N ILE A 153 16.74 5.93 -6.44
CA ILE A 153 16.47 4.53 -6.80
C ILE A 153 15.07 4.37 -7.37
N ILE A 154 14.86 3.33 -8.18
CA ILE A 154 13.56 2.99 -8.76
C ILE A 154 13.10 1.62 -8.29
N SER A 155 11.87 1.57 -7.78
CA SER A 155 11.14 0.36 -7.45
C SER A 155 10.01 0.16 -8.46
N LYS A 156 9.99 -0.98 -9.14
CA LYS A 156 8.97 -1.33 -10.15
C LYS A 156 8.10 -2.46 -9.62
N PHE A 157 6.80 -2.37 -9.85
CA PHE A 157 5.86 -3.37 -9.36
C PHE A 157 5.16 -4.10 -10.52
N GLU A 158 4.80 -5.36 -10.29
CA GLU A 158 3.92 -6.11 -11.19
C GLU A 158 2.53 -5.45 -11.32
N THR A 159 1.92 -5.66 -12.49
CA THR A 159 0.57 -5.15 -12.79
C THR A 159 -0.47 -5.82 -11.90
N THR A 160 -1.31 -5.03 -11.26
CA THR A 160 -2.39 -5.53 -10.40
C THR A 160 -3.52 -6.21 -11.21
N PRO A 161 -4.33 -7.07 -10.58
CA PRO A 161 -5.65 -7.43 -11.11
C PRO A 161 -6.54 -6.18 -11.29
N ARG A 162 -7.68 -6.35 -11.98
CA ARG A 162 -8.65 -5.26 -12.14
C ARG A 162 -9.20 -4.85 -10.77
N MET A 163 -8.90 -3.64 -10.34
CA MET A 163 -9.32 -3.09 -9.04
C MET A 163 -9.74 -1.63 -9.17
N SER A 164 -10.52 -1.15 -8.19
CA SER A 164 -11.01 0.23 -8.12
C SER A 164 -9.87 1.19 -7.73
N SER A 165 -9.99 2.47 -8.10
CA SER A 165 -8.96 3.49 -7.88
C SER A 165 -8.63 3.69 -6.41
N TYR A 166 -9.62 3.63 -5.52
CA TYR A 166 -9.46 3.86 -4.09
C TYR A 166 -8.59 2.80 -3.38
N LEU A 167 -8.35 1.65 -4.02
CA LEU A 167 -7.51 0.56 -3.49
C LEU A 167 -6.03 0.69 -3.88
N LEU A 168 -5.69 1.64 -4.75
CA LEU A 168 -4.31 1.92 -5.10
C LEU A 168 -3.56 2.40 -3.86
N ALA A 169 -2.38 1.82 -3.59
CA ALA A 169 -1.57 2.14 -2.44
C ALA A 169 -0.08 2.20 -2.79
N VAL A 170 0.60 3.19 -2.21
CA VAL A 170 2.05 3.37 -2.26
C VAL A 170 2.52 3.79 -0.87
N LEU A 171 3.54 3.10 -0.37
CA LEU A 171 4.30 3.46 0.83
C LEU A 171 5.75 3.70 0.41
N ILE A 172 6.34 4.80 0.88
CA ILE A 172 7.77 5.08 0.75
C ILE A 172 8.29 5.44 2.13
N SER A 173 9.14 4.60 2.68
CA SER A 173 9.63 4.75 4.05
C SER A 173 10.92 3.97 4.26
N GLU A 174 11.58 4.17 5.39
CA GLU A 174 12.69 3.31 5.85
C GLU A 174 12.21 2.14 6.73
N PHE A 175 10.92 1.81 6.68
CA PHE A 175 10.34 0.79 7.54
C PHE A 175 10.98 -0.58 7.29
N GLU A 176 11.01 -1.36 8.35
CA GLU A 176 11.43 -2.76 8.31
C GLU A 176 10.23 -3.68 8.48
N TYR A 177 10.38 -4.93 8.04
CA TYR A 177 9.34 -5.94 8.21
C TYR A 177 9.86 -7.20 8.89
N ILE A 178 8.93 -7.90 9.53
CA ILE A 178 9.03 -9.34 9.80
C ILE A 178 8.22 -10.08 8.75
N GLU A 179 8.55 -11.35 8.51
CA GLU A 179 7.83 -12.16 7.55
C GLU A 179 7.48 -13.55 8.06
N GLY A 180 6.47 -14.15 7.44
CA GLY A 180 5.99 -15.48 7.73
C GLY A 180 5.19 -16.01 6.55
N PHE A 181 4.95 -17.31 6.53
CA PHE A 181 4.24 -17.97 5.45
C PHE A 181 3.03 -18.70 5.99
N THR A 182 1.96 -18.81 5.19
CA THR A 182 0.86 -19.72 5.51
C THR A 182 1.41 -21.14 5.66
N LYS A 183 0.88 -21.89 6.64
CA LYS A 183 1.28 -23.27 6.91
C LYS A 183 0.65 -24.21 5.91
N ARG A 184 -0.58 -23.90 5.49
CA ARG A 184 -1.26 -24.64 4.44
C ARG A 184 -0.93 -24.01 3.11
N GLU A 185 -0.70 -24.89 2.13
CA GLU A 185 -0.89 -24.48 0.75
C GLU A 185 -2.32 -23.94 0.65
N SER A 186 -2.48 -22.75 0.10
CA SER A 186 -3.78 -22.29 -0.35
C SER A 186 -4.39 -23.34 -1.28
N SER A 187 -5.68 -23.25 -1.56
CA SER A 187 -6.36 -24.13 -2.51
C SER A 187 -5.79 -24.06 -3.96
N ARG A 188 -4.73 -23.28 -4.22
CA ARG A 188 -3.92 -23.24 -5.46
C ARG A 188 -2.56 -23.96 -5.36
N GLY A 189 -2.20 -24.56 -4.23
CA GLY A 189 -0.86 -25.14 -4.03
C GLY A 189 0.22 -24.08 -3.76
N ILE A 190 -0.15 -22.91 -3.22
CA ILE A 190 0.73 -21.75 -3.06
C ILE A 190 0.73 -21.32 -1.59
N HIS A 191 1.90 -21.00 -1.05
CA HIS A 191 2.03 -20.38 0.27
C HIS A 191 1.97 -18.85 0.15
N PHE A 192 1.19 -18.20 1.00
CA PHE A 192 1.19 -16.74 1.09
C PHE A 192 2.28 -16.29 2.04
N GLN A 193 3.13 -15.37 1.57
CA GLN A 193 4.09 -14.63 2.38
C GLN A 193 3.39 -13.40 2.95
N PHE A 194 3.38 -13.30 4.27
CA PHE A 194 3.02 -12.08 4.97
C PHE A 194 4.27 -11.29 5.28
N ARG A 195 4.23 -9.97 5.06
CA ARG A 195 5.23 -9.03 5.56
C ARG A 195 4.54 -7.97 6.41
N ILE A 196 4.95 -7.83 7.66
CA ILE A 196 4.41 -6.82 8.57
C ILE A 196 5.42 -5.69 8.72
N TRP A 197 5.16 -4.56 8.05
CA TRP A 197 6.00 -3.39 8.01
C TRP A 197 5.70 -2.46 9.18
N SER A 198 6.75 -1.89 9.75
CA SER A 198 6.64 -0.92 10.84
C SER A 198 7.93 -0.10 10.95
N ARG A 199 7.89 0.96 11.76
CA ARG A 199 9.12 1.61 12.20
C ARG A 199 10.04 0.60 12.88
N PRO A 200 11.37 0.69 12.74
CA PRO A 200 12.32 -0.25 13.35
C PRO A 200 12.09 -0.47 14.85
N GLU A 201 11.67 0.57 15.57
CA GLU A 201 11.41 0.55 17.01
C GLU A 201 10.17 -0.28 17.39
N ALA A 202 9.18 -0.37 16.49
CA ALA A 202 7.94 -1.10 16.71
C ALA A 202 7.98 -2.54 16.18
N LYS A 203 9.00 -2.91 15.40
CA LYS A 203 9.15 -4.21 14.74
C LYS A 203 9.04 -5.41 15.67
N ALA A 204 9.54 -5.31 16.90
CA ALA A 204 9.46 -6.41 17.86
C ALA A 204 8.02 -6.74 18.29
N MET A 205 7.11 -5.78 18.17
CA MET A 205 5.70 -5.89 18.58
C MET A 205 4.78 -6.38 17.44
N THR A 206 5.30 -6.64 16.24
CA THR A 206 4.45 -7.03 15.08
C THR A 206 4.25 -8.55 14.97
N ALA A 207 4.89 -9.35 15.83
CA ALA A 207 4.81 -10.81 15.79
C ALA A 207 3.38 -11.34 15.97
N TYR A 208 2.58 -10.70 16.82
CA TYR A 208 1.18 -11.07 17.00
C TYR A 208 0.37 -10.88 15.71
N ALA A 209 0.50 -9.71 15.07
CA ALA A 209 -0.20 -9.40 13.83
C ALA A 209 0.16 -10.38 12.70
N LEU A 210 1.43 -10.78 12.60
CA LEU A 210 1.87 -11.79 11.63
C LEU A 210 1.13 -13.12 11.81
N GLN A 211 1.06 -13.62 13.05
CA GLN A 211 0.39 -14.89 13.34
C GLN A 211 -1.13 -14.79 13.17
N ALA A 212 -1.72 -13.69 13.62
CA ALA A 212 -3.15 -13.42 13.46
C ALA A 212 -3.54 -13.34 11.98
N GLY A 213 -2.78 -12.61 11.16
CA GLY A 213 -3.04 -12.46 9.74
C GLY A 213 -2.97 -13.79 8.97
N ILE A 214 -1.93 -14.60 9.22
CA ILE A 214 -1.80 -15.94 8.61
C ILE A 214 -3.00 -16.81 8.95
N LYS A 215 -3.37 -16.88 10.25
CA LYS A 215 -4.45 -17.75 10.71
C LYS A 215 -5.81 -17.32 10.16
N CYS A 216 -6.08 -16.02 10.17
CA CYS A 216 -7.32 -15.45 9.66
C CYS A 216 -7.46 -15.66 8.15
N LEU A 217 -6.38 -15.49 7.38
CA LEU A 217 -6.41 -15.73 5.94
C LEU A 217 -6.71 -17.19 5.60
N GLU A 218 -6.01 -18.13 6.24
CA GLU A 218 -6.25 -19.57 6.04
C GLU A 218 -7.69 -19.97 6.37
N PHE A 219 -8.29 -19.33 7.38
CA PHE A 219 -9.68 -19.52 7.75
C PHE A 219 -10.64 -18.96 6.70
N TYR A 220 -10.49 -17.72 6.28
CA TYR A 220 -11.38 -17.12 5.29
C TYR A 220 -11.35 -17.82 3.93
N GLU A 221 -10.18 -18.30 3.48
CA GLU A 221 -10.11 -19.12 2.26
C GLU A 221 -10.96 -20.39 2.36
N GLN A 222 -10.97 -21.04 3.53
CA GLN A 222 -11.78 -22.24 3.78
C GLN A 222 -13.26 -21.90 3.96
N TYR A 223 -13.55 -20.84 4.72
CA TYR A 223 -14.90 -20.47 5.10
C TYR A 223 -15.72 -19.93 3.92
N PHE A 224 -15.11 -19.10 3.07
CA PHE A 224 -15.79 -18.56 1.88
C PHE A 224 -15.77 -19.53 0.71
N ASP A 225 -14.97 -20.60 0.76
CA ASP A 225 -14.69 -21.50 -0.37
C ASP A 225 -14.26 -20.73 -1.65
N ILE A 226 -13.65 -19.56 -1.45
CA ILE A 226 -13.15 -18.68 -2.49
C ILE A 226 -11.71 -18.36 -2.12
N LYS A 227 -10.81 -18.64 -3.06
CA LYS A 227 -9.36 -18.43 -2.90
C LYS A 227 -9.05 -16.95 -2.73
N PHE A 228 -7.97 -16.63 -2.00
CA PHE A 228 -7.56 -15.25 -1.83
C PHE A 228 -7.45 -14.53 -3.19
N PRO A 229 -8.07 -13.35 -3.34
CA PRO A 229 -8.43 -12.86 -4.65
C PRO A 229 -7.36 -12.00 -5.32
N LEU A 230 -6.15 -11.92 -4.76
CA LEU A 230 -4.96 -11.55 -5.53
C LEU A 230 -4.37 -12.80 -6.21
N PRO A 231 -4.67 -13.04 -7.50
CA PRO A 231 -3.89 -13.95 -8.33
C PRO A 231 -2.55 -13.26 -8.65
N LYS A 232 -1.73 -12.99 -7.64
CA LYS A 232 -0.39 -12.46 -7.92
C LYS A 232 0.44 -13.59 -8.50
N GLN A 233 1.07 -13.25 -9.62
CA GLN A 233 1.55 -14.19 -10.59
C GLN A 233 2.61 -15.05 -9.95
N ALA A 234 2.46 -16.35 -10.14
CA ALA A 234 3.50 -17.30 -9.85
C ALA A 234 4.76 -16.90 -10.61
N ALA A 235 5.70 -16.21 -9.97
CA ALA A 235 7.06 -16.17 -10.46
C ALA A 235 7.52 -17.62 -10.45
N ARG A 236 7.51 -18.24 -11.64
CA ARG A 236 8.09 -19.56 -11.86
C ARG A 236 9.58 -19.39 -11.61
N ILE A 237 10.01 -19.54 -10.36
CA ILE A 237 11.42 -19.72 -10.04
C ILE A 237 11.78 -21.06 -10.69
N LEU A 238 12.29 -20.99 -11.92
CA LEU A 238 12.99 -22.09 -12.55
C LEU A 238 14.22 -22.33 -11.67
N MET A 239 14.11 -23.26 -10.72
CA MET A 239 15.27 -23.82 -10.05
C MET A 239 16.10 -24.56 -11.11
N THR A 240 17.09 -23.87 -11.68
CA THR A 240 18.17 -24.56 -12.37
C THR A 240 18.97 -25.28 -11.30
N ARG A 241 18.88 -26.62 -11.33
CA ARG A 241 19.59 -27.59 -10.48
C ARG A 241 20.97 -27.10 -10.02
N LEU A 242 21.14 -26.90 -8.72
CA LEU A 242 22.40 -27.20 -8.04
C LEU A 242 22.08 -28.05 -6.82
N VAL A 243 21.95 -29.35 -7.06
CA VAL A 243 21.91 -30.34 -5.98
C VAL A 243 23.36 -30.63 -5.60
N VAL A 244 23.58 -30.77 -4.30
CA VAL A 244 24.57 -31.62 -3.61
C VAL A 244 25.59 -30.85 -2.76
N LEU A 245 25.64 -31.27 -1.48
CA LEU A 245 26.61 -31.03 -0.40
C LEU A 245 26.41 -29.78 0.48
N MET A 246 25.54 -29.90 1.49
CA MET A 246 25.96 -29.96 2.90
C MET A 246 24.73 -30.18 3.79
N GLY A 247 24.77 -31.21 4.62
CA GLY A 247 23.71 -31.49 5.58
C GLY A 247 23.70 -30.45 6.69
N CYS A 248 22.67 -29.60 6.70
CA CYS A 248 22.02 -29.00 7.87
C CYS A 248 20.93 -28.03 7.39
N CYS A 249 19.86 -27.95 8.18
CA CYS A 249 18.68 -27.10 8.01
C CYS A 249 17.68 -27.52 6.93
N HIS A 250 16.43 -27.69 7.37
CA HIS A 250 15.24 -27.84 6.54
C HIS A 250 15.06 -26.56 5.70
N LEU A 251 15.69 -26.49 4.53
CA LEU A 251 15.31 -25.53 3.48
C LEU A 251 14.04 -26.07 2.84
N ILE A 252 12.88 -25.57 3.27
CA ILE A 252 11.64 -25.82 2.54
C ILE A 252 11.67 -24.90 1.31
N LEU A 253 11.93 -25.50 0.15
CA LEU A 253 11.89 -24.87 -1.15
C LEU A 253 10.44 -24.67 -1.58
N PHE A 254 9.79 -23.61 -1.09
CA PHE A 254 8.48 -23.20 -1.60
C PHE A 254 8.66 -22.44 -2.91
N GLY A 255 8.36 -23.12 -4.02
CA GLY A 255 8.14 -22.46 -5.29
C GLY A 255 6.87 -21.62 -5.21
N VAL A 256 6.96 -20.36 -5.62
CA VAL A 256 5.88 -19.38 -5.72
C VAL A 256 5.30 -18.95 -4.37
N ALA A 257 5.60 -17.71 -3.96
CA ALA A 257 4.94 -17.05 -2.85
C ALA A 257 4.16 -15.82 -3.34
N CYS A 258 2.88 -15.73 -2.99
CA CYS A 258 2.12 -14.49 -3.12
C CYS A 258 2.39 -13.62 -1.89
N ILE A 259 2.66 -12.33 -2.07
CA ILE A 259 2.97 -11.42 -0.96
C ILE A 259 1.74 -10.62 -0.56
N LEU A 260 1.44 -10.59 0.73
CA LEU A 260 0.49 -9.68 1.39
C LEU A 260 1.24 -8.81 2.39
N ASP A 261 1.21 -7.51 2.18
CA ASP A 261 1.84 -6.52 3.04
C ASP A 261 0.83 -5.92 4.01
N MET A 262 1.20 -5.79 5.28
CA MET A 262 0.44 -5.08 6.32
C MET A 262 1.37 -4.04 6.96
N VAL A 263 0.95 -2.78 7.06
CA VAL A 263 1.83 -1.67 7.48
C VAL A 263 1.26 -0.95 8.68
N ALA A 264 2.05 -0.79 9.74
CA ALA A 264 1.72 0.08 10.87
C ALA A 264 2.22 1.51 10.60
N LEU A 265 1.30 2.48 10.58
CA LEU A 265 1.56 3.89 10.30
C LEU A 265 1.37 4.74 11.56
N PRO A 266 2.36 5.58 11.94
CA PRO A 266 2.26 6.44 13.13
C PRO A 266 1.11 7.45 13.04
N ASP A 267 0.94 8.04 11.86
CA ASP A 267 -0.08 9.03 11.56
C ASP A 267 -1.01 8.46 10.48
N PHE A 268 -2.19 7.99 10.89
CA PHE A 268 -3.18 7.41 9.98
C PHE A 268 -4.60 7.75 10.45
N PRO A 269 -5.48 8.26 9.56
CA PRO A 269 -6.78 8.82 9.98
C PRO A 269 -7.82 7.76 10.34
N VAL A 270 -7.60 6.50 9.96
CA VAL A 270 -8.51 5.36 10.17
C VAL A 270 -7.78 4.22 10.89
N ASN A 271 -8.48 3.21 11.40
CA ASN A 271 -7.84 2.09 12.11
C ASN A 271 -7.09 1.17 11.15
N GLY A 272 -7.71 0.89 10.00
CA GLY A 272 -7.18 0.12 8.90
C GLY A 272 -7.77 0.61 7.58
N MET A 273 -7.09 0.26 6.49
CA MET A 273 -7.57 0.45 5.13
C MET A 273 -7.12 -0.75 4.30
N GLU A 274 -8.07 -1.35 3.59
CA GLU A 274 -7.96 -2.68 3.00
C GLU A 274 -7.20 -2.72 1.67
N ASN A 275 -6.34 -1.72 1.38
CA ASN A 275 -5.76 -1.55 0.05
C ASN A 275 -5.16 -2.88 -0.45
N TRP A 276 -5.51 -3.25 -1.67
CA TRP A 276 -5.39 -4.64 -2.09
C TRP A 276 -3.93 -5.09 -2.18
N GLY A 277 -3.50 -5.93 -1.26
CA GLY A 277 -2.11 -6.42 -1.20
C GLY A 277 -1.15 -5.55 -0.39
N LEU A 278 -1.58 -4.37 0.06
CA LEU A 278 -0.83 -3.45 0.93
C LEU A 278 -1.78 -2.84 1.95
N ILE A 279 -2.20 -3.63 2.93
CA ILE A 279 -3.15 -3.17 3.95
C ILE A 279 -2.44 -2.20 4.90
N THR A 280 -3.03 -1.05 5.14
CA THR A 280 -2.46 -0.03 6.03
C THR A 280 -3.24 0.04 7.33
N TYR A 281 -2.56 0.25 8.44
CA TYR A 281 -3.12 0.28 9.79
C TYR A 281 -2.56 1.47 10.55
N ARG A 282 -3.36 2.05 11.45
CA ARG A 282 -2.81 2.94 12.48
C ARG A 282 -1.96 2.13 13.46
N GLU A 283 -0.91 2.73 14.01
CA GLU A 283 0.08 2.04 14.85
C GLU A 283 -0.50 1.43 16.15
N ASP A 284 -1.66 1.88 16.61
CA ASP A 284 -2.40 1.29 17.73
C ASP A 284 -3.26 0.06 17.34
N SER A 285 -3.36 -0.23 16.05
CA SER A 285 -4.27 -1.23 15.49
C SER A 285 -3.54 -2.45 14.91
N LEU A 286 -2.20 -2.51 14.98
CA LEU A 286 -1.41 -3.59 14.39
C LEU A 286 -0.29 -4.12 15.31
N PRO A 287 0.72 -3.34 15.73
CA PRO A 287 1.65 -3.74 16.79
C PRO A 287 0.95 -4.11 18.10
N TYR A 288 1.35 -5.23 18.70
CA TYR A 288 0.87 -5.67 20.01
C TYR A 288 1.95 -6.45 20.77
N ASP A 289 2.06 -6.17 22.06
CA ASP A 289 2.95 -6.83 22.99
C ASP A 289 2.31 -6.85 24.38
N ASP A 290 2.18 -8.04 24.96
CA ASP A 290 1.48 -8.24 26.24
C ASP A 290 2.24 -7.65 27.44
N ARG A 291 3.49 -7.22 27.26
CA ARG A 291 4.27 -6.49 28.27
C ARG A 291 3.83 -5.03 28.39
N TYR A 292 3.26 -4.46 27.33
CA TYR A 292 2.92 -3.03 27.27
C TYR A 292 1.41 -2.77 27.11
N TYR A 293 0.68 -3.69 26.49
CA TYR A 293 -0.72 -3.50 26.13
C TYR A 293 -1.66 -4.46 26.87
N ALA A 294 -2.91 -4.04 27.02
CA ALA A 294 -3.94 -4.79 27.71
C ALA A 294 -4.54 -5.90 26.82
N PRO A 295 -5.18 -6.92 27.41
CA PRO A 295 -5.90 -7.94 26.63
C PRO A 295 -7.01 -7.38 25.72
N SER A 296 -7.60 -6.23 26.08
CA SER A 296 -8.55 -5.52 25.21
C SER A 296 -7.90 -5.03 23.92
N ASP A 297 -6.66 -4.57 23.97
CA ASP A 297 -5.90 -4.10 22.81
C ASP A 297 -5.57 -5.29 21.91
N LYS A 298 -5.23 -6.45 22.49
CA LYS A 298 -5.04 -7.69 21.73
C LYS A 298 -6.28 -8.06 20.91
N ARG A 299 -7.46 -7.97 21.55
CA ARG A 299 -8.75 -8.24 20.90
C ARG A 299 -9.04 -7.20 19.82
N PHE A 300 -8.76 -5.93 20.09
CA PHE A 300 -8.95 -4.86 19.12
C PHE A 300 -8.06 -5.05 17.88
N VAL A 301 -6.77 -5.35 18.06
CA VAL A 301 -5.85 -5.67 16.96
C VAL A 301 -6.35 -6.88 16.15
N ALA A 302 -6.81 -7.95 16.82
CA ALA A 302 -7.37 -9.12 16.13
C ALA A 302 -8.62 -8.77 15.30
N LEU A 303 -9.49 -7.92 15.85
CA LEU A 303 -10.69 -7.41 15.19
C LEU A 303 -10.35 -6.65 13.91
N VAL A 304 -9.47 -5.66 14.00
CA VAL A 304 -9.09 -4.83 12.85
C VAL A 304 -8.40 -5.70 11.78
N ILE A 305 -7.48 -6.59 12.16
CA ILE A 305 -6.85 -7.52 11.21
C ILE A 305 -7.90 -8.40 10.51
N ALA A 306 -8.86 -8.95 11.26
CA ALA A 306 -9.91 -9.78 10.69
C ALA A 306 -10.84 -8.99 9.77
N HIS A 307 -11.11 -7.73 10.08
CA HIS A 307 -11.89 -6.81 9.26
C HIS A 307 -11.20 -6.54 7.92
N GLU A 308 -9.96 -6.03 7.94
CA GLU A 308 -9.23 -5.67 6.72
C GLU A 308 -8.96 -6.87 5.80
N LEU A 309 -8.76 -8.06 6.39
CA LEU A 309 -8.61 -9.31 5.64
C LEU A 309 -9.93 -9.77 5.02
N ALA A 310 -11.07 -9.53 5.66
CA ALA A 310 -12.38 -9.82 5.09
C ALA A 310 -12.69 -8.94 3.88
N SER A 311 -12.32 -7.66 3.96
CA SER A 311 -12.50 -6.68 2.88
C SER A 311 -11.73 -7.06 1.60
N GLN A 312 -10.75 -7.97 1.69
CA GLN A 312 -10.11 -8.58 0.52
C GLN A 312 -11.11 -9.34 -0.37
N TRP A 313 -12.15 -9.94 0.21
CA TRP A 313 -13.29 -10.50 -0.52
C TRP A 313 -14.42 -9.49 -0.69
N PHE A 314 -14.85 -8.86 0.42
CA PHE A 314 -15.99 -7.95 0.49
C PHE A 314 -15.54 -6.49 0.40
N GLY A 315 -15.00 -6.14 -0.75
CA GLY A 315 -14.59 -4.78 -1.07
C GLY A 315 -13.62 -4.77 -2.24
N ASN A 316 -12.63 -5.66 -2.19
CA ASN A 316 -11.62 -5.77 -3.24
C ASN A 316 -12.07 -6.68 -4.38
N LEU A 317 -12.34 -7.96 -4.10
CA LEU A 317 -12.83 -8.91 -5.10
C LEU A 317 -14.22 -8.49 -5.61
N VAL A 318 -15.18 -8.40 -4.70
CA VAL A 318 -16.53 -7.92 -4.96
C VAL A 318 -16.64 -6.51 -4.39
N THR A 319 -16.75 -5.53 -5.27
CA THR A 319 -16.82 -4.11 -4.88
C THR A 319 -18.23 -3.59 -5.14
N LEU A 320 -18.75 -2.81 -4.19
CA LEU A 320 -19.97 -2.01 -4.37
C LEU A 320 -19.97 -1.23 -5.71
N LYS A 321 -21.16 -1.08 -6.31
CA LYS A 321 -21.31 -0.33 -7.57
C LYS A 321 -21.25 1.18 -7.37
N SER A 322 -21.78 1.65 -6.24
CA SER A 322 -21.87 3.06 -5.86
C SER A 322 -21.84 3.18 -4.35
N TRP A 323 -21.26 4.27 -3.83
CA TRP A 323 -21.10 4.54 -2.39
C TRP A 323 -22.38 4.47 -1.55
N ASN A 324 -23.56 4.59 -2.18
CA ASN A 324 -24.84 4.37 -1.49
C ASN A 324 -24.97 2.93 -0.94
N ASP A 325 -24.24 1.98 -1.53
CA ASP A 325 -24.23 0.56 -1.14
C ASP A 325 -22.98 0.20 -0.31
N LEU A 326 -22.33 1.17 0.35
CA LEU A 326 -21.11 0.94 1.15
C LEU A 326 -21.27 -0.17 2.19
N TRP A 327 -22.48 -0.36 2.71
CA TRP A 327 -22.80 -1.43 3.64
C TRP A 327 -22.52 -2.84 3.09
N LEU A 328 -22.47 -3.03 1.76
CA LEU A 328 -22.09 -4.32 1.15
C LEU A 328 -20.63 -4.68 1.38
N ASN A 329 -19.76 -3.67 1.53
CA ASN A 329 -18.37 -3.88 1.92
C ASN A 329 -18.27 -3.91 3.46
N GLU A 330 -18.49 -2.74 4.08
CA GLU A 330 -18.29 -2.51 5.52
C GLU A 330 -19.16 -3.41 6.39
N GLY A 331 -20.44 -3.55 6.05
CA GLY A 331 -21.37 -4.37 6.82
C GLY A 331 -21.02 -5.86 6.77
N PHE A 332 -20.52 -6.35 5.64
CA PHE A 332 -20.06 -7.74 5.53
C PHE A 332 -18.72 -7.95 6.24
N ALA A 333 -17.76 -7.03 6.07
CA ALA A 333 -16.48 -7.08 6.79
C ALA A 333 -16.71 -7.06 8.31
N THR A 334 -17.54 -6.15 8.82
CA THR A 334 -17.94 -6.10 10.23
C THR A 334 -18.68 -7.35 10.69
N PHE A 335 -19.47 -8.00 9.83
CA PHE A 335 -20.15 -9.23 10.24
C PHE A 335 -19.17 -10.39 10.40
N VAL A 336 -18.21 -10.55 9.48
CA VAL A 336 -17.31 -11.71 9.48
C VAL A 336 -16.04 -11.50 10.31
N GLU A 337 -15.67 -10.26 10.67
CA GLU A 337 -14.52 -9.97 11.56
C GLU A 337 -14.61 -10.74 12.89
N TYR A 338 -15.82 -10.97 13.38
CA TYR A 338 -16.07 -11.75 14.59
C TYR A 338 -15.70 -13.22 14.43
N LEU A 339 -15.99 -13.80 13.26
CA LEU A 339 -15.61 -15.17 12.94
C LEU A 339 -14.09 -15.30 12.78
N GLY A 340 -13.47 -14.34 12.08
CA GLY A 340 -12.01 -14.27 11.94
C GLY A 340 -11.31 -14.09 13.30
N THR A 341 -11.85 -13.25 14.18
CA THR A 341 -11.30 -13.01 15.52
C THR A 341 -11.44 -14.23 16.43
N ASP A 342 -12.58 -14.93 16.38
CA ASP A 342 -12.79 -16.18 17.12
C ASP A 342 -11.71 -17.20 16.72
N GLU A 343 -11.47 -17.35 15.41
CA GLU A 343 -10.41 -18.22 14.91
C GLU A 343 -9.02 -17.72 15.33
N ILE A 344 -8.67 -16.44 15.14
CA ILE A 344 -7.38 -15.87 15.59
C ILE A 344 -7.08 -16.24 17.04
N SER A 345 -8.11 -16.18 17.89
CA SER A 345 -7.99 -16.38 19.33
C SER A 345 -8.06 -17.83 19.81
N ASP A 346 -8.18 -18.82 18.91
CA ASP A 346 -8.49 -20.22 19.29
C ASP A 346 -9.79 -20.31 20.11
N LYS A 347 -10.75 -19.43 19.81
CA LYS A 347 -12.06 -19.30 20.48
C LYS A 347 -11.98 -18.88 21.94
N HIS A 348 -10.88 -18.24 22.33
CA HIS A 348 -10.68 -17.72 23.68
C HIS A 348 -11.13 -16.28 23.85
N MET A 349 -11.21 -15.50 22.77
CA MET A 349 -11.79 -14.15 22.83
C MET A 349 -13.31 -14.26 22.78
N ARG A 350 -13.95 -14.05 23.94
CA ARG A 350 -15.40 -13.83 23.96
C ARG A 350 -15.68 -12.48 23.33
N MET A 351 -16.35 -12.52 22.18
CA MET A 351 -16.69 -11.33 21.41
C MET A 351 -17.96 -10.69 21.91
#